data_AF-A0A960U1W9-F1
#
_entry.id   AF-A0A960U1W9-F1
#
_cell.length_a   1.000
_cell.length_b   1.000
_cell.length_c   1.000
_cell.angle_alpha   90.00
_cell.angle_beta   90.00
_cell.angle_gamma   90.00
#
_symmetry.space_group_name_H-M   'P 1'
#
loop_
_entity.id
_entity.type
_entity.pdbx_description
1 polymer ?
#
loop_
_entity_poly.entity_id
_entity_poly.type
_entity_poly.pdbx_seq_one_letter_code
_entity_poly.pdbx_strand_id
1 'polypeptide(L)' 'MLEPIGRKSLSDSVYEQILARIVEGGIEPGEALPSERALCEMLQVNRGALREA' A
#
# COMPACT_ATOMS: atom_id res chain seq x y z
N MET A 1 -15.72 22.89 17.98
CA MET A 1 -14.47 23.25 17.27
C MET A 1 -14.39 22.37 16.03
N LEU A 2 -13.92 22.90 14.91
CA LEU A 2 -13.71 22.13 13.68
C LEU A 2 -12.25 21.67 13.64
N GLU A 3 -12.04 20.38 13.37
CA GLU A 3 -10.70 19.81 13.23
C GLU A 3 -10.28 19.79 11.75
N PRO A 4 -8.99 19.97 11.45
CA PRO A 4 -8.48 19.90 10.08
C PRO A 4 -8.65 18.48 9.52
N ILE A 5 -9.18 18.37 8.30
CA ILE A 5 -9.19 17.10 7.57
C ILE A 5 -7.76 16.83 7.06
N GLY A 6 -7.12 15.78 7.60
CA GLY A 6 -5.87 15.27 7.06
C GLY A 6 -6.06 14.76 5.64
N ARG A 7 -5.24 15.23 4.69
CA ARG A 7 -5.18 14.64 3.35
C ARG A 7 -4.32 13.39 3.42
N LYS A 8 -4.88 12.25 3.04
CA LYS A 8 -4.12 11.02 2.89
C LYS A 8 -3.28 11.09 1.61
N SER A 9 -1.98 10.81 1.71
CA SER A 9 -1.13 10.75 0.52
C SER A 9 -1.39 9.46 -0.27
N LEU A 10 -0.92 9.41 -1.51
CA LEU A 10 -0.99 8.19 -2.30
C LEU A 10 -0.14 7.08 -1.66
N SER A 11 1.05 7.41 -1.16
CA SER A 11 1.97 6.49 -0.48
C SER A 11 1.34 5.90 0.78
N ASP A 12 0.68 6.70 1.62
CA ASP A 12 -0.07 6.21 2.79
C ASP A 12 -1.20 5.25 2.38
N SER A 13 -1.84 5.53 1.25
CA SER A 13 -2.93 4.69 0.72
C SER A 13 -2.43 3.36 0.16
N VAL A 14 -1.22 3.34 -0.37
CA VAL A 14 -0.54 2.12 -0.82
C VAL A 14 -0.12 1.28 0.38
N TYR A 15 0.49 1.90 1.40
CA TYR A 15 0.91 1.23 2.63
C TYR A 15 -0.26 0.51 3.29
N GLU A 16 -1.36 1.23 3.54
CA GLU A 16 -2.53 0.65 4.22
C GLU A 16 -3.14 -0.53 3.46
N GLN A 17 -3.17 -0.48 2.12
CA GLN A 17 -3.69 -1.59 1.31
C GLN A 17 -2.79 -2.82 1.36
N ILE A 18 -1.46 -2.63 1.32
CA ILE A 18 -0.51 -3.74 1.45
C ILE A 18 -0.62 -4.36 2.85
N LEU A 19 -0.66 -3.52 3.89
CA LEU A 19 -0.83 -3.97 5.27
C LEU A 19 -2.13 -4.75 5.47
N ALA A 20 -3.25 -4.23 4.96
CA ALA A 20 -4.54 -4.92 5.05
C ALA A 20 -4.47 -6.31 4.41
N ARG A 21 -3.88 -6.43 3.21
CA ARG A 21 -3.69 -7.73 2.54
C ARG A 21 -2.86 -8.72 3.34
N ILE A 22 -1.81 -8.25 4.00
CA ILE A 22 -0.96 -9.10 4.85
C ILE A 22 -1.75 -9.57 6.07
N VAL A 23 -2.46 -8.66 6.75
CA VAL A 23 -3.22 -8.95 7.97
C VAL A 23 -4.45 -9.84 7.71
N GLU A 24 -5.11 -9.67 6.56
CA GLU A 24 -6.23 -10.50 6.13
C GLU A 24 -5.81 -11.93 5.73
N GLY A 25 -4.52 -12.25 5.79
CA GLY A 25 -3.99 -13.57 5.45
C GLY A 25 -3.87 -13.82 3.95
N GLY A 26 -3.90 -12.75 3.15
CA GLY A 26 -3.65 -12.83 1.71
C GLY A 26 -2.17 -13.06 1.35
N ILE A 27 -1.28 -13.00 2.35
CA ILE A 27 0.16 -13.26 2.24
C ILE A 27 0.58 -13.99 3.51
N GLU A 28 1.05 -15.23 3.39
CA GLU A 28 1.49 -16.00 4.55
C GLU A 28 2.84 -15.48 5.09
N PRO A 29 3.11 -15.57 6.40
CA PRO A 29 4.43 -15.24 6.94
C PRO A 29 5.54 -16.07 6.26
N GLY A 30 6.49 -15.38 5.61
CA GLY A 30 7.57 -16.01 4.86
C GLY A 30 7.28 -16.20 3.37
N GLU A 31 6.04 -15.95 2.92
CA GLU A 31 5.71 -15.85 1.51
C GLU A 31 6.31 -14.57 0.91
N ALA A 32 6.83 -14.68 -0.31
CA ALA A 32 7.38 -13.53 -1.01
C ALA A 32 6.25 -12.61 -1.48
N LEU A 33 6.40 -11.31 -1.23
CA LEU A 33 5.53 -10.31 -1.85
C LEU A 33 5.64 -10.36 -3.39
N PRO A 34 4.58 -9.99 -4.12
CA PRO A 34 4.68 -9.77 -5.55
C PRO A 34 5.77 -8.73 -5.87
N SER A 35 6.41 -8.84 -7.03
CA SER A 35 7.44 -7.89 -7.45
C SER A 35 6.94 -6.44 -7.47
N GLU A 36 7.84 -5.46 -7.30
CA GLU A 36 7.52 -4.02 -7.36
C GLU A 36 6.67 -3.66 -8.60
N ARG A 37 7.00 -4.25 -9.76
CA ARG A 37 6.25 -4.04 -11.01
C ARG A 37 4.82 -4.58 -10.91
N ALA A 38 4.65 -5.80 -10.40
CA ALA A 38 3.34 -6.41 -10.24
C ALA A 38 2.48 -5.62 -9.23
N LEU A 39 3.06 -5.18 -8.11
CA LEU A 39 2.35 -4.34 -7.13
C LEU A 39 1.92 -2.99 -7.73
N CYS A 40 2.78 -2.33 -8.52
CA CYS A 40 2.40 -1.11 -9.23
C CYS A 40 1.22 -1.34 -10.18
N GLU A 41 1.23 -2.44 -10.93
CA GLU A 41 0.14 -2.82 -11.85
C GLU A 41 -1.16 -3.13 -11.09
N MET A 42 -1.08 -3.87 -9.99
CA MET A 42 -2.26 -4.24 -9.18
C MET A 42 -2.89 -3.04 -8.48
N LEU A 43 -2.07 -2.14 -7.95
CA LEU A 43 -2.51 -0.96 -7.22
C LEU A 43 -2.75 0.25 -8.12
N GLN A 44 -2.41 0.15 -9.42
CA GLN A 44 -2.51 1.22 -10.41
C GLN A 44 -1.75 2.48 -9.97
N VAL A 45 -0.55 2.30 -9.40
CA VAL A 45 0.32 3.38 -8.92
C VAL A 45 1.65 3.41 -9.65
N ASN A 46 2.33 4.56 -9.58
CA ASN A 46 3.71 4.65 -10.04
C ASN A 46 4.69 4.08 -9.01
N ARG A 47 5.91 3.78 -9.45
CA ARG A 47 6.97 3.21 -8.60
C ARG A 47 7.42 4.12 -7.46
N GLY A 48 7.31 5.44 -7.62
CA GLY A 48 7.67 6.39 -6.57
C GLY A 48 6.74 6.26 -5.36
N ALA A 49 5.44 6.29 -5.61
CA ALA A 49 4.43 6.11 -4.56
C ALA A 49 4.51 4.74 -3.88
N LEU A 50 4.84 3.67 -4.63
CA LEU A 50 5.04 2.34 -4.05
C LEU A 50 6.31 2.24 -3.20
N ARG A 51 7.39 2.95 -3.57
CA ARG A 51 8.65 2.93 -2.80
C ARG A 51 8.63 3.76 -1.54
N GLU A 52 7.80 4.79 -1.50
CA GLU A 52 7.61 5.65 -0.33
C GLU A 52 6.64 5.05 0.70
N ALA A 53 5.84 4.07 0.29
CA ALA A 53 4.86 3.38 1.12
C ALA A 53 5.51 2.42 2.12
#